data_AF-A0A964NUU7-F1
#
_entry.id   AF-A0A964NUU7-F1
#
_cell.length_a   1.000
_cell.length_b   1.000
_cell.length_c   1.000
_cell.angle_alpha   90.00
_cell.angle_beta   90.00
_cell.angle_gamma   90.00
#
_symmetry.space_group_name_H-M   'P 1'
#
loop_
_entity.id
_entity.type
_entity.pdbx_description
1 polymer ?
#
loop_
_entity_poly.entity_id
_entity_poly.type
_entity_poly.pdbx_seq_one_letter_code
_entity_poly.pdbx_strand_id
1 'polypeptide(L)'
;MRKSTRTARLMGAVSLMIAFGLAGCESNQQTSSASMTTMTPQQRVDAAYAAMGGDAVADLKTISLRAHIAQWDPGSSYSVADPDKPGLNASEVIQIRDIEHGRVHNEWWDRPKNDDGTRRSYAEIITPEAGWVVGNDAATGRTPKRAIMVDGKPAHTFSGRRMTVALREQERLDIVPAMKAHPDRVVAIADQTVDGKTYPSVQYNSDHGTFIVMFDPATNLPARVRTPDWDAVEGDSMFDAEFSDWRDVAGVKIPFRTFYQLNDISIADMTYRDVVANPGILGSLFDIPPDQLANAAKPVDPKIVPFHWAIRRSYSGFYFDSDAMYGDEDSTIKMVDLAPYVSETQGWSHNTVFIDMGPYLIAMTAPNDDGQSVATLKLVKEKYPNKPIRYLVLDHHHVDHVGGMRQYIAEGATVVIGKGNGEYFRKVLARPQTLNWNAPAADKPYKPEVIEVEDKWTVTEGDREVSFYVIDNPHAAGQMIGYVPSARLGLVTDIWNPGPVLPAYNPNLASVVHAVEKLGIQPTKFGGGHGTLGDYVQAAALVHAVEKK
;
A
#
# COMPACT_ATOMS: atom_id res chain seq x y z
N MET A 1 48.61 -26.98 17.41
CA MET A 1 49.94 -27.24 16.80
C MET A 1 49.98 -26.62 15.40
N ARG A 2 51.07 -25.88 15.10
CA ARG A 2 51.54 -25.31 13.80
C ARG A 2 50.56 -24.36 13.06
N LYS A 3 50.66 -23.01 13.15
CA LYS A 3 51.66 -22.03 12.63
C LYS A 3 52.01 -22.17 11.14
N SER A 4 51.67 -21.16 10.33
CA SER A 4 52.63 -20.39 9.51
C SER A 4 51.98 -19.18 8.82
N THR A 5 52.52 -18.00 9.12
CA THR A 5 52.35 -16.68 8.50
C THR A 5 53.12 -16.56 7.17
N ARG A 6 52.74 -15.60 6.31
CA ARG A 6 53.68 -14.69 5.61
C ARG A 6 52.97 -13.52 4.91
N THR A 7 53.32 -12.32 5.37
CA THR A 7 53.18 -11.01 4.76
C THR A 7 54.38 -10.70 3.87
N ALA A 8 54.21 -9.90 2.82
CA ALA A 8 55.27 -9.06 2.25
C ALA A 8 54.68 -7.88 1.45
N ARG A 9 54.94 -6.66 1.93
CA ARG A 9 54.93 -5.39 1.17
C ARG A 9 56.28 -5.24 0.48
N LEU A 10 56.35 -4.57 -0.67
CA LEU A 10 57.54 -3.81 -1.05
C LEU A 10 57.18 -2.54 -1.85
N MET A 11 57.87 -1.47 -1.48
CA MET A 11 57.80 -0.09 -1.97
C MET A 11 58.47 0.10 -3.35
N GLY A 12 57.92 1.03 -4.13
CA GLY A 12 58.57 2.25 -4.66
C GLY A 12 59.88 2.15 -5.47
N ALA A 13 59.85 2.71 -6.68
CA ALA A 13 60.97 3.46 -7.23
C ALA A 13 60.47 4.53 -8.22
N VAL A 14 60.88 5.77 -7.94
CA VAL A 14 60.75 6.98 -8.76
C VAL A 14 61.86 6.98 -9.80
N SER A 15 61.60 7.46 -11.02
CA SER A 15 62.64 8.01 -11.90
C SER A 15 62.07 9.12 -12.79
N LEU A 16 62.57 10.31 -12.52
CA LEU A 16 62.47 11.54 -13.29
C LEU A 16 63.64 11.54 -14.28
N MET A 17 63.45 11.94 -15.55
CA MET A 17 64.34 12.91 -16.24
C MET A 17 63.94 13.16 -17.71
N ILE A 18 63.73 14.45 -17.98
CA ILE A 18 64.28 15.29 -19.06
C ILE A 18 63.69 15.17 -20.47
N ALA A 19 63.15 16.31 -20.88
CA ALA A 19 62.72 16.69 -22.22
C ALA A 19 63.90 16.94 -23.17
N PHE A 20 63.71 16.57 -24.44
CA PHE A 20 64.30 17.26 -25.59
C PHE A 20 63.20 17.42 -26.64
N GLY A 21 62.93 18.67 -27.02
CA GLY A 21 62.06 19.00 -28.14
C GLY A 21 62.81 18.88 -29.46
N LEU A 22 62.10 18.43 -30.50
CA LEU A 22 62.39 18.70 -31.90
C LEU A 22 61.05 18.77 -32.64
N ALA A 23 60.84 19.90 -33.31
CA ALA A 23 59.66 20.24 -34.09
C ALA A 23 59.63 19.45 -35.42
N GLY A 24 58.43 19.17 -35.94
CA GLY A 24 58.28 18.67 -37.30
C GLY A 24 56.88 18.17 -37.67
N CYS A 25 56.09 19.07 -38.26
CA CYS A 25 55.00 18.86 -39.22
C CYS A 25 53.73 18.10 -38.81
N GLU A 26 52.69 18.92 -38.66
CA GLU A 26 51.25 18.67 -38.78
C GLU A 26 50.83 17.50 -39.68
N SER A 27 49.99 16.62 -39.13
CA SER A 27 48.84 16.09 -39.86
C SER A 27 47.62 16.19 -38.96
N ASN A 28 46.69 17.01 -39.40
CA ASN A 28 45.48 17.39 -38.71
C ASN A 28 44.44 16.27 -38.90
N GLN A 29 44.34 15.34 -37.93
CA GLN A 29 43.15 14.51 -37.77
C GLN A 29 42.46 14.92 -36.48
N GLN A 30 41.73 16.02 -36.59
CA GLN A 30 40.69 16.41 -35.66
C GLN A 30 39.60 15.34 -35.73
N THR A 31 39.75 14.27 -34.93
CA THR A 31 38.61 13.43 -34.58
C THR A 31 37.68 14.29 -33.77
N SER A 32 36.70 14.91 -34.45
CA SER A 32 35.53 15.48 -33.80
C SER A 32 34.80 14.32 -33.13
N SER A 33 35.13 14.03 -31.87
CA SER A 33 34.15 13.46 -30.96
C SER A 33 33.05 14.51 -30.86
N ALA A 34 32.02 14.38 -31.69
CA ALA A 34 30.78 15.09 -31.49
C ALA A 34 30.32 14.68 -30.09
N SER A 35 30.55 15.57 -29.12
CA SER A 35 29.89 15.51 -27.84
C SER A 35 28.41 15.56 -28.18
N MET A 36 27.68 14.44 -28.10
CA MET A 36 26.23 14.49 -28.15
C MET A 36 25.85 15.37 -26.97
N THR A 37 25.47 16.61 -27.27
CA THR A 37 25.03 17.56 -26.25
C THR A 37 23.84 16.90 -25.55
N THR A 38 24.04 16.51 -24.29
CA THR A 38 22.98 15.97 -23.45
C THR A 38 21.85 16.99 -23.41
N MET A 39 20.65 16.61 -23.82
CA MET A 39 19.47 17.47 -23.76
C MET A 39 19.34 18.07 -22.36
N THR A 40 19.01 19.36 -22.29
CA THR A 40 18.56 19.95 -21.02
C THR A 40 17.26 19.27 -20.55
N PRO A 41 16.89 19.36 -19.27
CA PRO A 41 15.62 18.80 -18.80
C PRO A 41 14.42 19.30 -19.60
N GLN A 42 14.39 20.60 -19.90
CA GLN A 42 13.31 21.17 -20.72
C GLN A 42 13.32 20.66 -22.15
N GLN A 43 14.50 20.55 -22.80
CA GLN A 43 14.59 19.97 -24.14
C GLN A 43 14.10 18.53 -24.18
N ARG A 44 14.28 17.77 -23.09
CA ARG A 44 13.76 16.40 -22.97
C ARG A 44 12.24 16.39 -22.89
N VAL A 45 11.66 17.26 -22.07
CA VAL A 45 10.19 17.42 -21.98
C VAL A 45 9.62 17.87 -23.33
N ASP A 46 10.26 18.82 -24.00
CA ASP A 46 9.83 19.30 -25.32
C ASP A 46 9.90 18.19 -26.39
N ALA A 47 10.97 17.37 -26.36
CA ALA A 47 11.10 16.22 -27.25
C ALA A 47 10.03 15.16 -27.00
N ALA A 48 9.70 14.87 -25.73
CA ALA A 48 8.62 13.97 -25.37
C ALA A 48 7.25 14.50 -25.80
N TYR A 49 6.98 15.79 -25.57
CA TYR A 49 5.75 16.45 -25.97
C TYR A 49 5.56 16.42 -27.50
N ALA A 50 6.63 16.70 -28.26
CA ALA A 50 6.62 16.58 -29.71
C ALA A 50 6.39 15.13 -30.17
N ALA A 51 7.05 14.16 -29.54
CA ALA A 51 6.85 12.74 -29.83
C ALA A 51 5.41 12.26 -29.53
N MET A 52 4.76 12.86 -28.53
CA MET A 52 3.36 12.60 -28.21
C MET A 52 2.35 13.21 -29.19
N GLY A 53 2.77 14.09 -30.10
CA GLY A 53 1.89 14.71 -31.09
C GLY A 53 1.94 16.25 -31.13
N GLY A 54 2.68 16.89 -30.21
CA GLY A 54 2.87 18.34 -30.20
C GLY A 54 1.53 19.09 -30.12
N ASP A 55 1.23 19.91 -31.12
CA ASP A 55 -0.01 20.69 -31.18
C ASP A 55 -1.28 19.84 -31.05
N ALA A 56 -1.28 18.60 -31.56
CA ALA A 56 -2.41 17.69 -31.41
C ALA A 56 -2.71 17.35 -29.92
N VAL A 57 -1.67 17.35 -29.06
CA VAL A 57 -1.83 17.17 -27.61
C VAL A 57 -2.53 18.40 -27.01
N ALA A 58 -2.17 19.62 -27.44
CA ALA A 58 -2.83 20.85 -26.99
C ALA A 58 -4.31 20.93 -27.44
N ASP A 59 -4.62 20.34 -28.58
CA ASP A 59 -5.97 20.30 -29.17
C ASP A 59 -6.85 19.18 -28.60
N LEU A 60 -6.30 18.26 -27.79
CA LEU A 60 -7.07 17.24 -27.10
C LEU A 60 -7.80 17.85 -25.91
N LYS A 61 -9.11 18.05 -26.04
CA LYS A 61 -9.98 18.64 -25.00
C LYS A 61 -10.73 17.58 -24.20
N THR A 62 -11.14 16.51 -24.86
CA THR A 62 -11.86 15.40 -24.22
C THR A 62 -11.33 14.06 -24.70
N ILE A 63 -11.46 13.03 -23.88
CA ILE A 63 -11.08 11.66 -24.26
C ILE A 63 -11.99 10.66 -23.54
N SER A 64 -12.42 9.62 -24.25
CA SER A 64 -13.12 8.47 -23.69
C SER A 64 -12.27 7.22 -23.85
N LEU A 65 -12.11 6.45 -22.78
CA LEU A 65 -11.28 5.26 -22.72
C LEU A 65 -12.08 4.10 -22.14
N ARG A 66 -12.06 2.95 -22.81
CA ARG A 66 -12.56 1.69 -22.26
C ARG A 66 -11.38 0.82 -21.86
N ALA A 67 -11.22 0.56 -20.57
CA ALA A 67 -10.10 -0.19 -20.04
C ALA A 67 -10.54 -1.50 -19.37
N HIS A 68 -9.71 -2.51 -19.54
CA HIS A 68 -9.65 -3.66 -18.65
C HIS A 68 -8.53 -3.44 -17.66
N ILE A 69 -8.81 -3.61 -16.36
CA ILE A 69 -7.78 -3.53 -15.32
C ILE A 69 -7.72 -4.81 -14.52
N ALA A 70 -6.51 -5.33 -14.45
CA ALA A 70 -6.09 -6.48 -13.70
C ALA A 70 -5.40 -5.96 -12.42
N GLN A 71 -5.71 -6.50 -11.23
CA GLN A 71 -5.27 -5.97 -9.94
C GLN A 71 -4.79 -7.08 -9.01
N TRP A 72 -3.69 -6.83 -8.31
CA TRP A 72 -3.12 -7.68 -7.29
C TRP A 72 -3.09 -6.93 -5.95
N ASP A 73 -3.34 -7.63 -4.86
CA ASP A 73 -3.16 -7.10 -3.50
C ASP A 73 -2.13 -7.95 -2.76
N PRO A 74 -0.83 -7.73 -2.99
CA PRO A 74 0.23 -8.58 -2.43
C PRO A 74 0.26 -8.57 -0.90
N GLY A 75 -0.24 -7.48 -0.30
CA GLY A 75 -0.45 -7.37 1.14
C GLY A 75 -1.60 -8.21 1.68
N SER A 76 -2.37 -8.89 0.83
CA SER A 76 -3.47 -9.80 1.19
C SER A 76 -3.26 -11.21 0.61
N SER A 77 -2.01 -11.53 0.23
CA SER A 77 -1.65 -12.82 -0.37
C SER A 77 -1.77 -13.99 0.62
N TYR A 78 -1.94 -15.22 0.12
CA TYR A 78 -1.91 -16.38 1.02
C TYR A 78 -0.52 -16.59 1.65
N SER A 79 0.56 -16.23 0.94
CA SER A 79 1.93 -16.37 1.46
C SER A 79 2.85 -15.29 0.92
N VAL A 80 3.77 -14.82 1.77
CA VAL A 80 4.84 -13.89 1.37
C VAL A 80 5.79 -14.45 0.31
N ALA A 81 5.81 -15.78 0.13
CA ALA A 81 6.61 -16.43 -0.91
C ALA A 81 5.96 -16.35 -2.30
N ASP A 82 4.66 -16.05 -2.37
CA ASP A 82 3.88 -15.96 -3.60
C ASP A 82 2.92 -14.75 -3.51
N PRO A 83 3.48 -13.52 -3.47
CA PRO A 83 2.71 -12.31 -3.22
C PRO A 83 1.67 -12.02 -4.31
N ASP A 84 1.79 -12.64 -5.49
CA ASP A 84 0.83 -12.47 -6.59
C ASP A 84 -0.38 -13.42 -6.47
N LYS A 85 -0.47 -14.28 -5.44
CA LYS A 85 -1.56 -15.25 -5.22
C LYS A 85 -2.39 -14.96 -3.94
N PRO A 86 -3.70 -15.27 -3.88
CA PRO A 86 -4.50 -16.16 -4.75
C PRO A 86 -4.88 -15.64 -6.14
N GLY A 87 -4.45 -14.44 -6.55
CA GLY A 87 -4.46 -14.03 -7.95
C GLY A 87 -5.34 -12.82 -8.23
N LEU A 88 -5.55 -12.63 -9.52
CA LEU A 88 -6.00 -11.41 -10.17
C LEU A 88 -7.47 -11.07 -9.90
N ASN A 89 -7.73 -9.91 -9.29
CA ASN A 89 -9.02 -9.26 -9.41
C ASN A 89 -9.05 -8.46 -10.72
N ALA A 90 -10.12 -8.58 -11.49
CA ALA A 90 -10.24 -7.86 -12.76
C ALA A 90 -11.54 -7.06 -12.81
N SER A 91 -11.46 -5.88 -13.42
CA SER A 91 -12.59 -4.96 -13.59
C SER A 91 -12.58 -4.33 -14.98
N GLU A 92 -13.73 -3.85 -15.39
CA GLU A 92 -13.86 -3.02 -16.60
C GLU A 92 -14.16 -1.58 -16.16
N VAL A 93 -13.54 -0.61 -16.83
CA VAL A 93 -13.76 0.80 -16.55
C VAL A 93 -13.99 1.57 -17.85
N ILE A 94 -15.00 2.42 -17.87
CA ILE A 94 -15.13 3.47 -18.87
C ILE A 94 -14.70 4.77 -18.20
N GLN A 95 -13.66 5.40 -18.71
CA GLN A 95 -13.17 6.67 -18.23
C GLN A 95 -13.45 7.74 -19.28
N ILE A 96 -14.14 8.80 -18.87
CA ILE A 96 -14.37 9.99 -19.69
C ILE A 96 -13.62 11.13 -19.01
N ARG A 97 -12.69 11.76 -19.72
CA ARG A 97 -11.93 12.91 -19.22
C ARG A 97 -12.29 14.15 -20.04
N ASP A 98 -12.61 15.22 -19.33
CA ASP A 98 -12.57 16.58 -19.82
C ASP A 98 -11.23 17.18 -19.39
N ILE A 99 -10.28 17.17 -20.32
CA ILE A 99 -8.89 17.58 -20.09
C ILE A 99 -8.84 19.10 -19.89
N GLU A 100 -9.66 19.86 -20.63
CA GLU A 100 -9.69 21.32 -20.56
C GLU A 100 -10.05 21.84 -19.16
N HIS A 101 -10.94 21.14 -18.47
CA HIS A 101 -11.43 21.53 -17.15
C HIS A 101 -10.91 20.64 -16.00
N GLY A 102 -10.06 19.66 -16.28
CA GLY A 102 -9.52 18.74 -15.27
C GLY A 102 -10.59 17.86 -14.60
N ARG A 103 -11.61 17.42 -15.36
CA ARG A 103 -12.72 16.60 -14.83
C ARG A 103 -12.66 15.18 -15.37
N VAL A 104 -12.98 14.21 -14.52
CA VAL A 104 -12.97 12.79 -14.87
C VAL A 104 -14.23 12.12 -14.35
N HIS A 105 -14.84 11.28 -15.18
CA HIS A 105 -15.94 10.39 -14.81
C HIS A 105 -15.49 8.96 -15.09
N ASN A 106 -15.40 8.13 -14.05
CA ASN A 106 -15.10 6.71 -14.15
C ASN A 106 -16.37 5.91 -13.89
N GLU A 107 -16.73 5.02 -14.80
CA GLU A 107 -17.77 4.02 -14.58
C GLU A 107 -17.11 2.66 -14.37
N TRP A 108 -17.19 2.16 -13.15
CA TRP A 108 -16.63 0.87 -12.76
C TRP A 108 -17.67 -0.23 -12.92
N TRP A 109 -17.34 -1.23 -13.74
CA TRP A 109 -18.17 -2.39 -14.02
C TRP A 109 -17.46 -3.66 -13.55
N ASP A 110 -18.27 -4.65 -13.17
CA ASP A 110 -17.79 -6.00 -12.84
C ASP A 110 -16.70 -6.04 -11.76
N ARG A 111 -16.79 -5.19 -10.73
CA ARG A 111 -15.81 -5.16 -9.63
C ARG A 111 -16.04 -6.30 -8.66
N PRO A 112 -15.05 -7.18 -8.38
CA PRO A 112 -15.23 -8.29 -7.44
C PRO A 112 -15.39 -7.79 -6.01
N LYS A 113 -16.36 -8.35 -5.28
CA LYS A 113 -16.44 -8.23 -3.84
C LYS A 113 -15.74 -9.43 -3.20
N ASN A 114 -14.79 -9.15 -2.32
CA ASN A 114 -13.95 -10.17 -1.69
C ASN A 114 -14.68 -10.93 -0.55
N ASP A 115 -15.87 -10.49 -0.14
CA ASP A 115 -16.63 -11.05 0.98
C ASP A 115 -17.63 -12.14 0.54
N ASP A 116 -18.47 -11.86 -0.44
CA ASP A 116 -19.54 -12.73 -0.91
C ASP A 116 -19.30 -13.29 -2.34
N GLY A 117 -18.20 -12.89 -2.98
CA GLY A 117 -17.83 -13.29 -4.34
C GLY A 117 -18.71 -12.67 -5.44
N THR A 118 -19.64 -11.78 -5.10
CA THR A 118 -20.49 -11.09 -6.07
C THR A 118 -19.73 -9.94 -6.75
N ARG A 119 -20.37 -9.31 -7.74
CA ARG A 119 -19.82 -8.18 -8.50
C ARG A 119 -20.56 -6.89 -8.15
N ARG A 120 -19.84 -5.75 -8.14
CA ARG A 120 -20.40 -4.41 -7.90
C ARG A 120 -20.13 -3.46 -9.06
N SER A 121 -20.91 -2.39 -9.11
CA SER A 121 -20.74 -1.30 -10.08
C SER A 121 -21.05 0.03 -9.42
N TYR A 122 -20.25 1.04 -9.72
CA TYR A 122 -20.35 2.37 -9.18
C TYR A 122 -19.69 3.36 -10.14
N ALA A 123 -20.01 4.64 -10.00
CA ALA A 123 -19.37 5.72 -10.74
C ALA A 123 -18.57 6.60 -9.78
N GLU A 124 -17.47 7.17 -10.28
CA GLU A 124 -16.70 8.19 -9.60
C GLU A 124 -16.62 9.42 -10.50
N ILE A 125 -16.89 10.59 -9.92
CA ILE A 125 -16.68 11.89 -10.54
C ILE A 125 -15.56 12.57 -9.77
N ILE A 126 -14.58 13.10 -10.49
CA ILE A 126 -13.45 13.83 -9.94
C ILE A 126 -13.36 15.16 -10.69
N THR A 127 -13.41 16.27 -9.95
CA THR A 127 -13.14 17.62 -10.46
C THR A 127 -11.93 18.19 -9.72
N PRO A 128 -11.39 19.37 -10.07
CA PRO A 128 -10.34 20.00 -9.27
C PRO A 128 -10.77 20.29 -7.82
N GLU A 129 -12.06 20.47 -7.56
CA GLU A 129 -12.60 20.92 -6.27
C GLU A 129 -13.05 19.79 -5.33
N ALA A 130 -13.47 18.64 -5.87
CA ALA A 130 -14.04 17.53 -5.13
C ALA A 130 -14.06 16.20 -5.91
N GLY A 131 -14.18 15.10 -5.18
CA GLY A 131 -14.53 13.79 -5.71
C GLY A 131 -15.88 13.31 -5.16
N TRP A 132 -16.60 12.50 -5.95
CA TRP A 132 -17.94 12.01 -5.65
C TRP A 132 -18.13 10.59 -6.16
N VAL A 133 -18.68 9.71 -5.31
CA VAL A 133 -19.03 8.32 -5.65
C VAL A 133 -20.55 8.21 -5.75
N VAL A 134 -21.06 7.51 -6.77
CA VAL A 134 -22.46 7.05 -6.86
C VAL A 134 -22.48 5.54 -7.04
N GLY A 135 -23.09 4.83 -6.08
CA GLY A 135 -23.00 3.38 -5.94
C GLY A 135 -22.15 2.98 -4.73
N ASN A 136 -22.11 1.68 -4.46
CA ASN A 136 -21.30 1.14 -3.35
C ASN A 136 -19.92 0.75 -3.89
N ASP A 137 -18.89 1.47 -3.47
CA ASP A 137 -17.50 1.22 -3.85
C ASP A 137 -16.76 0.31 -2.84
N ALA A 138 -17.37 0.03 -1.68
CA ALA A 138 -16.86 -0.85 -0.64
C ALA A 138 -17.20 -2.33 -0.89
N ALA A 139 -16.22 -3.22 -0.69
CA ALA A 139 -16.40 -4.66 -0.85
C ALA A 139 -17.40 -5.21 0.17
N THR A 140 -17.30 -4.81 1.44
CA THR A 140 -18.18 -5.26 2.53
C THR A 140 -19.50 -4.47 2.62
N GLY A 141 -19.75 -3.60 1.65
CA GLY A 141 -20.90 -2.71 1.61
C GLY A 141 -20.86 -1.54 2.60
N ARG A 142 -19.83 -1.45 3.45
CA ARG A 142 -19.68 -0.38 4.46
C ARG A 142 -19.17 0.92 3.81
N THR A 143 -20.08 1.86 3.55
CA THR A 143 -19.78 3.22 3.10
C THR A 143 -19.46 4.15 4.29
N PRO A 144 -18.76 5.28 4.08
CA PRO A 144 -18.49 6.24 5.14
C PRO A 144 -19.78 6.82 5.74
N LYS A 145 -19.71 7.35 6.97
CA LYS A 145 -20.88 7.85 7.71
C LYS A 145 -21.59 9.00 7.00
N ARG A 146 -20.84 9.79 6.22
CA ARG A 146 -21.38 10.89 5.40
C ARG A 146 -22.15 10.43 4.15
N ALA A 147 -22.21 9.13 3.85
CA ALA A 147 -22.92 8.64 2.68
C ALA A 147 -24.43 8.91 2.77
N ILE A 148 -25.01 9.30 1.63
CA ILE A 148 -26.44 9.55 1.44
C ILE A 148 -26.99 8.60 0.38
N MET A 149 -28.32 8.59 0.20
CA MET A 149 -28.96 7.84 -0.88
C MET A 149 -29.32 8.78 -2.04
N VAL A 150 -28.84 8.46 -3.25
CA VAL A 150 -29.19 9.13 -4.50
C VAL A 150 -29.76 8.07 -5.44
N ASP A 151 -31.02 8.23 -5.85
CA ASP A 151 -31.75 7.29 -6.71
C ASP A 151 -31.67 5.82 -6.24
N GLY A 152 -31.79 5.61 -4.92
CA GLY A 152 -31.74 4.28 -4.32
C GLY A 152 -30.34 3.65 -4.27
N LYS A 153 -29.28 4.39 -4.59
CA LYS A 153 -27.88 3.97 -4.44
C LYS A 153 -27.19 4.80 -3.36
N PRO A 154 -26.28 4.22 -2.57
CA PRO A 154 -25.43 5.02 -1.69
C PRO A 154 -24.53 5.92 -2.53
N ALA A 155 -24.22 7.10 -2.03
CA ALA A 155 -23.35 8.06 -2.68
C ALA A 155 -22.64 8.92 -1.62
N HIS A 156 -21.40 9.30 -1.86
CA HIS A 156 -20.62 10.10 -0.90
C HIS A 156 -19.49 10.88 -1.58
N THR A 157 -19.05 11.96 -0.94
CA THR A 157 -17.86 12.71 -1.35
C THR A 157 -16.59 11.91 -1.02
N PHE A 158 -15.50 12.19 -1.72
CA PHE A 158 -14.18 11.68 -1.35
C PHE A 158 -13.71 12.31 -0.04
N SER A 159 -12.91 11.58 0.74
CA SER A 159 -12.05 12.18 1.77
C SER A 159 -10.99 13.06 1.12
N GLY A 160 -10.42 14.00 1.88
CA GLY A 160 -9.35 14.85 1.38
C GLY A 160 -8.12 14.05 0.95
N ARG A 161 -7.87 12.91 1.61
CA ARG A 161 -6.81 11.96 1.26
C ARG A 161 -7.05 11.28 -0.09
N ARG A 162 -8.23 10.69 -0.29
CA ARG A 162 -8.60 10.08 -1.58
C ARG A 162 -8.56 11.12 -2.69
N MET A 163 -8.97 12.35 -2.39
CA MET A 163 -8.90 13.46 -3.33
C MET A 163 -7.45 13.77 -3.74
N THR A 164 -6.51 13.89 -2.80
CA THR A 164 -5.08 14.10 -3.12
C THR A 164 -4.51 12.95 -3.97
N VAL A 165 -4.90 11.70 -3.68
CA VAL A 165 -4.50 10.52 -4.47
C VAL A 165 -5.05 10.61 -5.89
N ALA A 166 -6.34 10.91 -6.04
CA ALA A 166 -7.00 11.02 -7.35
C ALA A 166 -6.34 12.09 -8.23
N LEU A 167 -6.05 13.27 -7.68
CA LEU A 167 -5.38 14.36 -8.40
C LEU A 167 -3.95 13.98 -8.82
N ARG A 168 -3.19 13.31 -7.94
CA ARG A 168 -1.85 12.83 -8.28
C ARG A 168 -1.87 11.84 -9.46
N GLU A 169 -2.81 10.89 -9.44
CA GLU A 169 -2.88 9.88 -10.49
C GLU A 169 -3.43 10.44 -11.81
N GLN A 170 -4.28 11.48 -11.77
CA GLN A 170 -4.63 12.25 -12.96
C GLN A 170 -3.41 12.94 -13.58
N GLU A 171 -2.58 13.60 -12.77
CA GLU A 171 -1.35 14.25 -13.24
C GLU A 171 -0.33 13.23 -13.75
N ARG A 172 -0.21 12.06 -13.11
CA ARG A 172 0.67 10.97 -13.58
C ARG A 172 0.35 10.57 -15.02
N LEU A 173 -0.93 10.47 -15.35
CA LEU A 173 -1.39 10.09 -16.69
C LEU A 173 -1.27 11.25 -17.70
N ASP A 174 -1.00 12.48 -17.24
CA ASP A 174 -0.84 13.69 -18.05
C ASP A 174 0.51 14.39 -17.81
N ILE A 175 1.52 13.60 -17.44
CA ILE A 175 2.76 14.14 -16.85
C ILE A 175 3.57 15.02 -17.80
N VAL A 176 3.57 14.72 -19.11
CA VAL A 176 4.35 15.46 -20.10
C VAL A 176 3.73 16.83 -20.38
N PRO A 177 2.41 16.97 -20.63
CA PRO A 177 1.75 18.27 -20.63
C PRO A 177 1.95 19.06 -19.33
N ALA A 178 1.84 18.43 -18.16
CA ALA A 178 2.07 19.09 -16.88
C ALA A 178 3.50 19.67 -16.76
N MET A 179 4.52 18.87 -17.06
CA MET A 179 5.92 19.34 -17.09
C MET A 179 6.14 20.46 -18.13
N LYS A 180 5.47 20.37 -19.28
CA LYS A 180 5.58 21.36 -20.35
C LYS A 180 4.98 22.72 -19.95
N ALA A 181 3.88 22.69 -19.21
CA ALA A 181 3.23 23.88 -18.67
C ALA A 181 4.01 24.52 -17.50
N HIS A 182 4.78 23.73 -16.76
CA HIS A 182 5.52 24.14 -15.57
C HIS A 182 7.02 23.83 -15.66
N PRO A 183 7.75 24.45 -16.60
CA PRO A 183 9.17 24.16 -16.84
C PRO A 183 10.07 24.46 -15.63
N ASP A 184 9.66 25.38 -14.75
CA ASP A 184 10.36 25.75 -13.51
C ASP A 184 10.38 24.64 -12.46
N ARG A 185 9.47 23.66 -12.59
CA ARG A 185 9.35 22.51 -11.69
C ARG A 185 10.12 21.28 -12.18
N VAL A 186 10.71 21.35 -13.38
CA VAL A 186 11.46 20.25 -14.01
C VAL A 186 12.95 20.36 -13.64
N VAL A 187 13.47 19.31 -13.02
CA VAL A 187 14.83 19.25 -12.48
C VAL A 187 15.65 18.15 -13.15
N ALA A 188 16.91 18.47 -13.45
CA ALA A 188 17.87 17.48 -13.93
C ALA A 188 18.19 16.45 -12.86
N ILE A 189 18.14 15.17 -13.22
CA ILE A 189 18.62 14.06 -12.40
C ILE A 189 19.49 13.13 -13.25
N ALA A 190 20.19 12.21 -12.60
CA ALA A 190 20.89 11.16 -13.31
C ALA A 190 19.91 10.23 -14.04
N ASP A 191 20.32 9.72 -15.20
CA ASP A 191 19.60 8.68 -15.92
C ASP A 191 19.33 7.48 -15.01
N GLN A 192 18.12 6.95 -15.09
CA GLN A 192 17.67 5.85 -14.25
C GLN A 192 17.91 4.53 -14.96
N THR A 193 18.39 3.51 -14.26
CA THR A 193 18.56 2.16 -14.82
C THR A 193 17.56 1.22 -14.16
N VAL A 194 16.77 0.54 -14.99
CA VAL A 194 15.84 -0.49 -14.55
C VAL A 194 15.96 -1.70 -15.45
N ASP A 195 16.06 -2.90 -14.86
CA ASP A 195 16.21 -4.18 -15.56
C ASP A 195 17.33 -4.19 -16.61
N GLY A 196 18.43 -3.50 -16.30
CA GLY A 196 19.60 -3.37 -17.18
C GLY A 196 19.44 -2.40 -18.34
N LYS A 197 18.28 -1.73 -18.51
CA LYS A 197 18.08 -0.65 -19.48
C LYS A 197 18.20 0.71 -18.79
N THR A 198 19.02 1.60 -19.36
CA THR A 198 19.18 2.98 -18.91
C THR A 198 18.25 3.90 -19.67
N TYR A 199 17.54 4.75 -18.92
CA TYR A 199 16.56 5.69 -19.42
C TYR A 199 16.99 7.12 -19.10
N PRO A 200 17.08 7.99 -20.11
CA PRO A 200 17.17 9.41 -19.87
C PRO A 200 16.01 9.90 -19.00
N SER A 201 16.30 10.66 -17.95
CA SER A 201 15.30 10.94 -16.91
C SER A 201 15.28 12.40 -16.46
N VAL A 202 14.13 12.84 -15.97
CA VAL A 202 13.96 14.12 -15.26
C VAL A 202 13.15 13.90 -13.98
N GLN A 203 13.31 14.81 -13.02
CA GLN A 203 12.41 14.91 -11.87
C GLN A 203 11.44 16.06 -12.09
N TYR A 204 10.19 15.88 -11.70
CA TYR A 204 9.17 16.92 -11.68
C TYR A 204 8.61 17.07 -10.26
N ASN A 205 8.74 18.27 -9.71
CA ASN A 205 8.26 18.61 -8.37
C ASN A 205 6.87 19.24 -8.46
N SER A 206 5.84 18.40 -8.37
CA SER A 206 4.44 18.84 -8.43
C SER A 206 3.92 19.29 -7.07
N ASP A 207 2.78 19.96 -7.08
CA ASP A 207 1.91 20.17 -5.93
C ASP A 207 1.36 18.86 -5.34
N HIS A 208 1.44 17.73 -6.08
CA HIS A 208 0.97 16.41 -5.67
C HIS A 208 2.09 15.42 -5.29
N GLY A 209 3.34 15.87 -5.28
CA GLY A 209 4.50 15.05 -4.93
C GLY A 209 5.59 15.07 -6.01
N THR A 210 6.57 14.20 -5.83
CA THR A 210 7.73 14.12 -6.73
C THR A 210 7.56 12.98 -7.73
N PHE A 211 7.67 13.29 -9.01
CA PHE A 211 7.68 12.32 -10.09
C PHE A 211 9.08 12.22 -10.70
N ILE A 212 9.54 11.00 -10.95
CA ILE A 212 10.72 10.69 -11.74
C ILE A 212 10.21 10.13 -13.06
N VAL A 213 10.41 10.88 -14.15
CA VAL A 213 9.93 10.51 -15.48
C VAL A 213 11.09 10.00 -16.31
N MET A 214 10.97 8.75 -16.75
CA MET A 214 11.95 8.04 -17.55
C MET A 214 11.45 7.97 -18.99
N PHE A 215 12.29 8.35 -19.94
CA PHE A 215 11.92 8.40 -21.36
C PHE A 215 12.61 7.29 -22.14
N ASP A 216 11.91 6.69 -23.10
CA ASP A 216 12.54 5.76 -24.03
C ASP A 216 13.51 6.52 -24.95
N PRO A 217 14.80 6.15 -25.01
CA PRO A 217 15.79 6.92 -25.78
C PRO A 217 15.59 6.82 -27.30
N ALA A 218 14.84 5.84 -27.81
CA ALA A 218 14.58 5.69 -29.23
C ALA A 218 13.37 6.51 -29.70
N THR A 219 12.34 6.64 -28.85
CA THR A 219 11.08 7.31 -29.22
C THR A 219 10.86 8.66 -28.55
N ASN A 220 11.61 8.97 -27.48
CA ASN A 220 11.38 10.06 -26.53
C ASN A 220 10.04 9.99 -25.77
N LEU A 221 9.21 8.97 -26.00
CA LEU A 221 7.96 8.80 -25.25
C LEU A 221 8.26 8.38 -23.79
N PRO A 222 7.41 8.77 -22.83
CA PRO A 222 7.51 8.27 -21.47
C PRO A 222 7.50 6.73 -21.44
N ALA A 223 8.51 6.13 -20.83
CA ALA A 223 8.56 4.70 -20.60
C ALA A 223 8.04 4.35 -19.20
N ARG A 224 8.35 5.19 -18.21
CA ARG A 224 7.96 4.97 -16.81
C ARG A 224 7.83 6.29 -16.06
N VAL A 225 6.83 6.38 -15.19
CA VAL A 225 6.69 7.44 -14.20
C VAL A 225 6.73 6.82 -12.81
N ARG A 226 7.82 7.12 -12.08
CA ARG A 226 8.12 6.63 -10.75
C ARG A 226 7.79 7.68 -9.70
N THR A 227 7.17 7.28 -8.60
CA THR A 227 6.95 8.12 -7.42
C THR A 227 7.58 7.46 -6.19
N PRO A 228 8.50 8.15 -5.47
CA PRO A 228 8.91 7.74 -4.13
C PRO A 228 7.71 7.86 -3.19
N ASP A 229 7.32 6.75 -2.57
CA ASP A 229 6.21 6.66 -1.65
C ASP A 229 6.62 5.88 -0.38
N TRP A 230 5.77 5.91 0.64
CA TRP A 230 5.90 5.08 1.83
C TRP A 230 4.85 3.98 1.84
N ASP A 231 5.25 2.74 2.14
CA ASP A 231 4.38 1.60 2.44
C ASP A 231 4.57 1.17 3.91
N ALA A 232 3.47 0.87 4.60
CA ALA A 232 3.48 0.53 6.01
C ALA A 232 4.34 -0.72 6.33
N VAL A 233 4.50 -1.65 5.39
CA VAL A 233 5.34 -2.84 5.55
C VAL A 233 6.65 -2.68 4.82
N GLU A 234 6.61 -2.34 3.54
CA GLU A 234 7.77 -2.28 2.64
C GLU A 234 8.65 -1.05 2.86
N GLY A 235 8.19 -0.05 3.62
CA GLY A 235 8.90 1.19 3.93
C GLY A 235 9.05 2.15 2.79
N ASP A 236 10.17 2.86 2.73
CA ASP A 236 10.50 3.70 1.58
C ASP A 236 10.47 2.84 0.32
N SER A 237 9.56 3.18 -0.57
CA SER A 237 9.17 2.36 -1.72
C SER A 237 9.08 3.18 -2.98
N MET A 238 9.23 2.51 -4.12
CA MET A 238 9.05 3.11 -5.44
C MET A 238 7.78 2.56 -6.06
N PHE A 239 6.82 3.45 -6.33
CA PHE A 239 5.61 3.12 -7.06
C PHE A 239 5.77 3.56 -8.52
N ASP A 240 5.80 2.58 -9.41
CA ASP A 240 6.07 2.75 -10.83
C ASP A 240 4.78 2.59 -11.64
N ALA A 241 4.59 3.47 -12.62
CA ALA A 241 3.67 3.27 -13.73
C ALA A 241 4.47 3.18 -15.03
N GLU A 242 4.46 2.02 -15.67
CA GLU A 242 5.10 1.76 -16.95
C GLU A 242 4.13 1.92 -18.10
N PHE A 243 4.56 2.59 -19.16
CA PHE A 243 3.74 2.85 -20.33
C PHE A 243 4.26 2.08 -21.53
N SER A 244 3.36 1.35 -22.19
CA SER A 244 3.69 0.57 -23.39
C SER A 244 2.54 0.59 -24.40
N ASP A 245 2.80 0.05 -25.58
CA ASP A 245 1.83 0.00 -26.69
C ASP A 245 1.31 1.40 -27.04
N TRP A 246 2.24 2.32 -27.34
CA TRP A 246 1.91 3.68 -27.74
C TRP A 246 1.28 3.68 -29.14
N ARG A 247 0.02 4.12 -29.24
CA ARG A 247 -0.74 4.16 -30.49
C ARG A 247 -1.19 5.57 -30.83
N ASP A 248 -1.41 5.80 -32.12
CA ASP A 248 -1.97 7.06 -32.62
C ASP A 248 -3.48 7.11 -32.41
N VAL A 249 -3.97 8.17 -31.79
CA VAL A 249 -5.39 8.48 -31.66
C VAL A 249 -5.58 9.95 -32.05
N ALA A 250 -6.05 10.17 -33.27
CA ALA A 250 -6.25 11.50 -33.84
C ALA A 250 -4.99 12.40 -33.76
N GLY A 251 -3.80 11.84 -34.05
CA GLY A 251 -2.53 12.58 -34.01
C GLY A 251 -1.86 12.66 -32.64
N VAL A 252 -2.50 12.15 -31.58
CA VAL A 252 -1.93 12.06 -30.23
C VAL A 252 -1.45 10.63 -29.96
N LYS A 253 -0.24 10.46 -29.44
CA LYS A 253 0.24 9.16 -28.93
C LYS A 253 -0.31 8.93 -27.53
N ILE A 254 -1.07 7.84 -27.37
CA ILE A 254 -1.65 7.38 -26.12
C ILE A 254 -1.09 5.99 -25.79
N PRO A 255 -0.65 5.70 -24.56
CA PRO A 255 -0.23 4.36 -24.17
C PRO A 255 -1.46 3.47 -23.98
N PHE A 256 -1.54 2.36 -24.70
CA PHE A 256 -2.66 1.41 -24.57
C PHE A 256 -2.47 0.41 -23.43
N ARG A 257 -1.32 0.41 -22.75
CA ARG A 257 -1.09 -0.36 -21.53
C ARG A 257 -0.32 0.45 -20.49
N THR A 258 -0.84 0.44 -19.26
CA THR A 258 -0.16 0.96 -18.07
C THR A 258 0.01 -0.17 -17.05
N PHE A 259 1.25 -0.49 -16.69
CA PHE A 259 1.56 -1.51 -15.69
C PHE A 259 2.11 -0.86 -14.42
N TYR A 260 1.52 -1.19 -13.27
CA TYR A 260 1.84 -0.60 -11.97
C TYR A 260 2.58 -1.59 -11.08
N GLN A 261 3.65 -1.13 -10.45
CA GLN A 261 4.45 -1.92 -9.52
C GLN A 261 4.82 -1.15 -8.25
N LEU A 262 5.01 -1.85 -7.14
CA LEU A 262 5.59 -1.34 -5.90
C LEU A 262 6.84 -2.15 -5.55
N ASN A 263 8.02 -1.54 -5.64
CA ASN A 263 9.31 -2.24 -5.46
C ASN A 263 9.36 -3.57 -6.25
N ASP A 264 8.99 -3.49 -7.54
CA ASP A 264 8.94 -4.61 -8.49
C ASP A 264 7.80 -5.64 -8.24
N ILE A 265 6.99 -5.46 -7.20
CA ILE A 265 5.79 -6.29 -6.96
C ILE A 265 4.63 -5.78 -7.82
N SER A 266 3.95 -6.68 -8.52
CA SER A 266 2.81 -6.35 -9.39
C SER A 266 1.65 -5.77 -8.58
N ILE A 267 1.10 -4.63 -9.03
CA ILE A 267 -0.05 -3.97 -8.39
C ILE A 267 -1.25 -3.93 -9.33
N ALA A 268 -1.07 -3.46 -10.58
CA ALA A 268 -2.15 -3.42 -11.55
C ALA A 268 -1.64 -3.45 -13.00
N ASP A 269 -2.44 -4.00 -13.91
CA ASP A 269 -2.20 -4.02 -15.35
C ASP A 269 -3.45 -3.51 -16.05
N MET A 270 -3.37 -2.29 -16.56
CA MET A 270 -4.49 -1.62 -17.22
C MET A 270 -4.24 -1.61 -18.73
N THR A 271 -5.22 -2.06 -19.50
CA THR A 271 -5.16 -2.06 -20.97
C THR A 271 -6.38 -1.37 -21.56
N TYR A 272 -6.17 -0.42 -22.48
CA TYR A 272 -7.25 0.21 -23.22
C TYR A 272 -7.64 -0.62 -24.43
N ARG A 273 -8.94 -0.87 -24.57
CA ARG A 273 -9.52 -1.59 -25.72
C ARG A 273 -10.05 -0.64 -26.78
N ASP A 274 -10.52 0.52 -26.35
CA ASP A 274 -11.09 1.56 -27.20
C ASP A 274 -10.71 2.92 -26.62
N VAL A 275 -10.28 3.84 -27.49
CA VAL A 275 -9.88 5.20 -27.12
C VAL A 275 -10.41 6.15 -28.20
N VAL A 276 -11.21 7.13 -27.77
CA VAL A 276 -11.80 8.13 -28.65
C VAL A 276 -11.34 9.50 -28.20
N ALA A 277 -10.65 10.23 -29.08
CA ALA A 277 -10.24 11.62 -28.88
C ALA A 277 -11.37 12.58 -29.27
N ASN A 278 -11.53 13.63 -28.47
CA ASN A 278 -12.52 14.69 -28.63
C ASN A 278 -13.97 14.21 -28.87
N PRO A 279 -14.48 13.18 -28.15
CA PRO A 279 -15.88 12.81 -28.26
C PRO A 279 -16.78 13.94 -27.74
N GLY A 280 -17.99 14.06 -28.28
CA GLY A 280 -19.03 14.90 -27.70
C GLY A 280 -19.45 14.32 -26.34
N ILE A 281 -19.23 15.07 -25.26
CA ILE A 281 -19.57 14.68 -23.89
C ILE A 281 -20.61 15.60 -23.30
N LEU A 282 -21.51 15.04 -22.49
CA LEU A 282 -22.50 15.83 -21.75
C LEU A 282 -21.85 16.37 -20.48
N GLY A 283 -21.92 17.69 -20.25
CA GLY A 283 -21.34 18.32 -19.06
C GLY A 283 -21.91 17.77 -17.75
N SER A 284 -23.17 17.31 -17.76
CA SER A 284 -23.85 16.74 -16.60
C SER A 284 -23.24 15.42 -16.11
N LEU A 285 -22.35 14.79 -16.89
CA LEU A 285 -21.59 13.62 -16.43
C LEU A 285 -20.66 13.94 -15.24
N PHE A 286 -20.31 15.22 -15.06
CA PHE A 286 -19.41 15.66 -14.00
C PHE A 286 -20.14 16.40 -12.87
N ASP A 287 -21.47 16.34 -12.84
CA ASP A 287 -22.25 17.07 -11.83
C ASP A 287 -22.09 16.42 -10.45
N ILE A 288 -21.68 17.24 -9.48
CA ILE A 288 -21.73 16.91 -8.05
C ILE A 288 -22.87 17.75 -7.45
N PRO A 289 -23.78 17.16 -6.65
CA PRO A 289 -24.86 17.93 -6.02
C PRO A 289 -24.31 19.15 -5.26
N PRO A 290 -24.85 20.37 -5.43
CA PRO A 290 -24.22 21.58 -4.90
C PRO A 290 -24.00 21.58 -3.37
N ASP A 291 -24.91 20.97 -2.62
CA ASP A 291 -24.79 20.78 -1.17
C ASP A 291 -23.67 19.80 -0.80
N GLN A 292 -23.47 18.76 -1.61
CA GLN A 292 -22.37 17.80 -1.43
C GLN A 292 -21.04 18.43 -1.80
N LEU A 293 -20.98 19.18 -2.90
CA LEU A 293 -19.79 19.92 -3.33
C LEU A 293 -19.35 20.95 -2.28
N ALA A 294 -20.29 21.66 -1.68
CA ALA A 294 -20.00 22.65 -0.63
C ALA A 294 -19.39 22.01 0.64
N ASN A 295 -19.73 20.75 0.92
CA ASN A 295 -19.26 19.99 2.09
C ASN A 295 -18.11 19.02 1.77
N ALA A 296 -17.64 18.97 0.51
CA ALA A 296 -16.59 18.06 0.11
C ALA A 296 -15.26 18.41 0.79
N ALA A 297 -14.56 17.38 1.26
CA ALA A 297 -13.22 17.55 1.82
C ALA A 297 -12.26 18.07 0.74
N LYS A 298 -11.33 18.93 1.15
CA LYS A 298 -10.29 19.46 0.27
C LYS A 298 -9.06 18.54 0.27
N PRO A 299 -8.28 18.52 -0.83
CA PRO A 299 -7.03 17.78 -0.85
C PRO A 299 -6.16 18.11 0.36
N VAL A 300 -5.67 17.07 1.04
CA VAL A 300 -4.72 17.22 2.16
C VAL A 300 -3.28 17.27 1.64
N ASP A 301 -2.34 17.69 2.50
CA ASP A 301 -0.90 17.74 2.18
C ASP A 301 -0.40 16.36 1.69
N PRO A 302 0.14 16.25 0.46
CA PRO A 302 0.75 15.03 -0.07
C PRO A 302 1.75 14.33 0.86
N LYS A 303 2.46 15.08 1.72
CA LYS A 303 3.49 14.53 2.61
C LYS A 303 2.95 13.59 3.68
N ILE A 304 1.66 13.64 3.94
CA ILE A 304 1.00 12.78 4.92
C ILE A 304 0.04 11.78 4.27
N VAL A 305 0.09 11.61 2.94
CA VAL A 305 -0.87 10.77 2.19
C VAL A 305 -0.28 9.38 1.90
N PRO A 306 -0.95 8.29 2.31
CA PRO A 306 -0.55 6.93 1.95
C PRO A 306 -1.01 6.60 0.53
N PHE A 307 -0.27 7.07 -0.48
CA PHE A 307 -0.78 7.09 -1.86
C PHE A 307 -1.06 5.72 -2.47
N HIS A 308 -0.04 4.89 -2.72
CA HIS A 308 -0.26 3.57 -3.33
C HIS A 308 -1.14 2.69 -2.43
N TRP A 309 -1.09 2.89 -1.11
CA TRP A 309 -1.98 2.22 -0.16
C TRP A 309 -3.44 2.50 -0.46
N ALA A 310 -3.81 3.78 -0.59
CA ALA A 310 -5.16 4.19 -0.95
C ALA A 310 -5.57 3.59 -2.30
N ILE A 311 -4.68 3.63 -3.31
CA ILE A 311 -4.92 3.03 -4.63
C ILE A 311 -5.23 1.53 -4.50
N ARG A 312 -4.35 0.76 -3.85
CA ARG A 312 -4.51 -0.70 -3.67
C ARG A 312 -5.76 -1.05 -2.87
N ARG A 313 -6.06 -0.31 -1.81
CA ARG A 313 -7.26 -0.56 -0.98
C ARG A 313 -8.54 -0.14 -1.70
N SER A 314 -8.50 0.87 -2.56
CA SER A 314 -9.62 1.19 -3.45
C SER A 314 -9.82 0.10 -4.50
N TYR A 315 -8.75 -0.54 -4.96
CA TYR A 315 -8.82 -1.71 -5.84
C TYR A 315 -9.52 -2.90 -5.19
N SER A 316 -9.14 -3.26 -3.97
CA SER A 316 -9.78 -4.34 -3.21
C SER A 316 -11.16 -3.99 -2.63
N GLY A 317 -11.54 -2.70 -2.60
CA GLY A 317 -12.79 -2.25 -1.98
C GLY A 317 -12.76 -2.18 -0.46
N PHE A 318 -11.56 -2.25 0.14
CA PHE A 318 -11.36 -2.12 1.59
C PHE A 318 -10.91 -0.73 2.01
N TYR A 319 -10.77 0.20 1.06
CA TYR A 319 -10.39 1.57 1.41
C TYR A 319 -11.49 2.24 2.23
N PHE A 320 -11.14 2.57 3.46
CA PHE A 320 -12.01 3.33 4.35
C PHE A 320 -11.91 4.82 3.98
N ASP A 321 -12.83 5.30 3.15
CA ASP A 321 -12.77 6.66 2.59
C ASP A 321 -13.12 7.72 3.64
N SER A 322 -12.19 8.02 4.55
CA SER A 322 -12.33 8.96 5.66
C SER A 322 -11.01 9.65 5.96
N ASP A 323 -11.07 10.92 6.33
CA ASP A 323 -9.88 11.67 6.76
C ASP A 323 -9.32 11.21 8.12
N ALA A 324 -10.13 10.49 8.92
CA ALA A 324 -9.70 9.83 10.15
C ALA A 324 -8.84 8.57 9.89
N MET A 325 -8.75 8.10 8.64
CA MET A 325 -8.02 6.93 8.13
C MET A 325 -8.44 5.56 8.67
N TYR A 326 -8.55 5.40 9.99
CA TYR A 326 -8.65 4.08 10.62
C TYR A 326 -10.06 3.72 11.08
N GLY A 327 -10.98 4.69 11.11
CA GLY A 327 -12.37 4.49 11.50
C GLY A 327 -13.28 5.60 10.98
N ASP A 328 -14.58 5.49 11.30
CA ASP A 328 -15.61 6.45 10.88
C ASP A 328 -15.26 7.87 11.29
N GLU A 329 -15.82 8.85 10.58
CA GLU A 329 -15.74 10.25 10.99
C GLU A 329 -16.23 10.42 12.44
N ASP A 330 -15.47 11.17 13.23
CA ASP A 330 -15.66 11.39 14.68
C ASP A 330 -15.41 10.17 15.59
N SER A 331 -15.00 9.03 15.05
CA SER A 331 -14.68 7.85 15.86
C SER A 331 -13.34 8.00 16.59
N THR A 332 -13.27 7.48 17.80
CA THR A 332 -12.04 7.42 18.60
C THR A 332 -11.77 6.00 19.07
N ILE A 333 -10.48 5.67 19.12
CA ILE A 333 -10.00 4.43 19.70
C ILE A 333 -10.07 4.50 21.24
N LYS A 334 -10.47 3.40 21.87
CA LYS A 334 -10.54 3.23 23.33
C LYS A 334 -10.02 1.86 23.74
N MET A 335 -9.63 1.71 25.00
CA MET A 335 -9.21 0.43 25.57
C MET A 335 -10.40 -0.27 26.25
N VAL A 336 -10.63 -1.55 25.91
CA VAL A 336 -11.73 -2.37 26.43
C VAL A 336 -11.14 -3.64 27.06
N ASP A 337 -11.61 -4.04 28.24
CA ASP A 337 -11.21 -5.31 28.87
C ASP A 337 -12.00 -6.48 28.30
N LEU A 338 -11.28 -7.50 27.82
CA LEU A 338 -11.86 -8.75 27.33
C LEU A 338 -12.00 -9.78 28.45
N ALA A 339 -11.00 -9.83 29.33
CA ALA A 339 -10.89 -10.74 30.46
C ALA A 339 -9.88 -10.17 31.48
N PRO A 340 -9.74 -10.77 32.69
CA PRO A 340 -8.66 -10.39 33.59
C PRO A 340 -7.31 -10.42 32.88
N TYR A 341 -6.58 -9.30 32.94
CA TYR A 341 -5.26 -9.08 32.31
C TYR A 341 -5.23 -9.10 30.78
N VAL A 342 -6.38 -9.10 30.10
CA VAL A 342 -6.44 -9.03 28.64
C VAL A 342 -7.33 -7.86 28.23
N SER A 343 -6.77 -6.91 27.50
CA SER A 343 -7.48 -5.78 26.92
C SER A 343 -7.32 -5.72 25.41
N GLU A 344 -8.18 -4.96 24.76
CA GLU A 344 -8.26 -4.78 23.32
C GLU A 344 -8.55 -3.32 23.03
N THR A 345 -7.92 -2.75 22.00
CA THR A 345 -8.37 -1.46 21.48
C THR A 345 -9.62 -1.64 20.62
N GLN A 346 -10.62 -0.79 20.78
CA GLN A 346 -11.82 -0.78 19.94
C GLN A 346 -12.17 0.64 19.50
N GLY A 347 -13.03 0.77 18.48
CA GLY A 347 -13.59 2.03 18.00
C GLY A 347 -13.21 2.36 16.56
N TRP A 348 -12.18 1.69 16.04
CA TRP A 348 -11.72 1.76 14.66
C TRP A 348 -11.89 0.40 13.95
N SER A 349 -11.44 0.29 12.71
CA SER A 349 -11.61 -0.90 11.85
C SER A 349 -10.90 -2.15 12.37
N HIS A 350 -9.76 -1.97 13.03
CA HIS A 350 -8.90 -3.04 13.51
C HIS A 350 -8.49 -2.79 14.95
N ASN A 351 -8.21 -3.88 15.66
CA ASN A 351 -7.90 -3.89 17.07
C ASN A 351 -6.45 -4.37 17.31
N THR A 352 -5.85 -3.93 18.42
CA THR A 352 -4.67 -4.53 19.01
C THR A 352 -5.05 -5.11 20.36
N VAL A 353 -4.68 -6.38 20.60
CA VAL A 353 -4.88 -7.03 21.90
C VAL A 353 -3.62 -6.88 22.75
N PHE A 354 -3.81 -6.56 24.02
CA PHE A 354 -2.76 -6.46 25.03
C PHE A 354 -2.98 -7.49 26.14
N ILE A 355 -1.97 -8.32 26.39
CA ILE A 355 -1.94 -9.29 27.49
C ILE A 355 -0.94 -8.79 28.51
N ASP A 356 -1.42 -8.51 29.71
CA ASP A 356 -0.58 -8.12 30.83
C ASP A 356 0.04 -9.36 31.49
N MET A 357 1.36 -9.51 31.36
CA MET A 357 2.12 -10.61 31.97
C MET A 357 2.65 -10.28 33.37
N GLY A 358 2.38 -9.08 33.89
CA GLY A 358 2.85 -8.59 35.18
C GLY A 358 3.94 -7.53 35.00
N PRO A 359 5.21 -7.92 34.79
CA PRO A 359 6.31 -6.98 34.57
C PRO A 359 6.35 -6.38 33.15
N TYR A 360 5.64 -6.95 32.18
CA TYR A 360 5.58 -6.46 30.79
C TYR A 360 4.24 -6.80 30.13
N LEU A 361 4.00 -6.20 28.97
CA LEU A 361 2.89 -6.52 28.07
C LEU A 361 3.36 -7.36 26.88
N ILE A 362 2.43 -8.17 26.37
CA ILE A 362 2.47 -8.75 25.02
C ILE A 362 1.38 -8.04 24.21
N ALA A 363 1.74 -7.51 23.04
CA ALA A 363 0.80 -7.02 22.05
C ALA A 363 0.54 -8.10 20.99
N MET A 364 -0.68 -8.20 20.48
CA MET A 364 -1.03 -9.01 19.32
C MET A 364 -1.70 -8.13 18.27
N THR A 365 -1.23 -8.25 17.02
CA THR A 365 -1.62 -7.43 15.87
C THR A 365 -1.11 -5.98 15.98
N ALA A 366 -0.63 -5.40 14.87
CA ALA A 366 -0.20 -4.01 14.78
C ALA A 366 -0.84 -3.38 13.52
N PRO A 367 -2.13 -3.06 13.58
CA PRO A 367 -2.93 -2.89 12.39
C PRO A 367 -2.73 -1.56 11.67
N ASN A 368 -3.18 -1.53 10.42
CA ASN A 368 -3.12 -0.44 9.46
C ASN A 368 -1.71 0.09 9.25
N ASP A 369 -1.29 1.05 10.08
CA ASP A 369 0.02 1.67 9.99
C ASP A 369 0.52 2.23 11.33
N ASP A 370 1.70 2.84 11.31
CA ASP A 370 2.31 3.42 12.51
C ASP A 370 1.45 4.54 13.14
N GLY A 371 0.59 5.22 12.38
CA GLY A 371 -0.31 6.25 12.90
C GLY A 371 -1.39 5.69 13.82
N GLN A 372 -1.98 4.54 13.49
CA GLN A 372 -2.88 3.84 14.42
C GLN A 372 -2.12 3.36 15.67
N SER A 373 -0.88 2.90 15.49
CA SER A 373 -0.05 2.43 16.60
C SER A 373 0.34 3.56 17.56
N VAL A 374 0.60 4.78 17.06
CA VAL A 374 0.80 5.97 17.91
C VAL A 374 -0.42 6.22 18.81
N ALA A 375 -1.63 6.20 18.25
CA ALA A 375 -2.86 6.39 19.02
C ALA A 375 -3.08 5.26 20.04
N THR A 376 -2.80 4.02 19.64
CA THR A 376 -2.89 2.83 20.50
C THR A 376 -1.92 2.90 21.67
N LEU A 377 -0.65 3.20 21.42
CA LEU A 377 0.40 3.28 22.45
C LEU A 377 0.13 4.38 23.48
N LYS A 378 -0.58 5.45 23.08
CA LYS A 378 -1.05 6.47 24.03
C LYS A 378 -2.01 5.85 25.07
N LEU A 379 -3.03 5.11 24.63
CA LEU A 379 -3.97 4.43 25.52
C LEU A 379 -3.28 3.37 26.40
N VAL A 380 -2.29 2.67 25.84
CA VAL A 380 -1.48 1.70 26.60
C VAL A 380 -0.72 2.38 27.73
N LYS A 381 -0.09 3.52 27.48
CA LYS A 381 0.66 4.29 28.51
C LYS A 381 -0.27 4.84 29.61
N GLU A 382 -1.50 5.19 29.25
CA GLU A 382 -2.53 5.62 30.22
C GLU A 382 -3.00 4.45 31.10
N LYS A 383 -3.26 3.27 30.52
CA LYS A 383 -3.76 2.10 31.26
C LYS A 383 -2.69 1.32 32.02
N TYR A 384 -1.51 1.19 31.42
CA TYR A 384 -0.39 0.38 31.91
C TYR A 384 0.86 1.26 32.09
N PRO A 385 0.84 2.21 33.04
CA PRO A 385 1.92 3.16 33.21
C PRO A 385 3.26 2.45 33.47
N ASN A 386 4.29 2.85 32.74
CA ASN A 386 5.67 2.35 32.82
C ASN A 386 5.87 0.86 32.50
N LYS A 387 4.86 0.17 31.98
CA LYS A 387 4.99 -1.25 31.63
C LYS A 387 5.53 -1.39 30.20
N PRO A 388 6.70 -2.03 29.99
CA PRO A 388 7.26 -2.22 28.66
C PRO A 388 6.43 -3.21 27.86
N ILE A 389 6.39 -3.03 26.54
CA ILE A 389 5.87 -4.02 25.60
C ILE A 389 7.07 -4.88 25.18
N ARG A 390 7.10 -6.13 25.65
CA ARG A 390 8.25 -7.01 25.43
C ARG A 390 8.14 -7.79 24.11
N TYR A 391 6.92 -8.16 23.73
CA TYR A 391 6.65 -8.93 22.53
C TYR A 391 5.51 -8.31 21.73
N LEU A 392 5.68 -8.29 20.41
CA LEU A 392 4.62 -8.04 19.45
C LEU A 392 4.42 -9.34 18.66
N VAL A 393 3.28 -9.99 18.87
CA VAL A 393 2.89 -11.17 18.10
C VAL A 393 2.09 -10.71 16.88
N LEU A 394 2.61 -10.97 15.69
CA LEU A 394 1.87 -10.72 14.45
C LEU A 394 1.16 -12.01 14.06
N ASP A 395 -0.16 -11.96 14.07
CA ASP A 395 -1.02 -13.10 13.78
C ASP A 395 -0.82 -13.65 12.37
N HIS A 396 -0.69 -12.80 11.35
CA HIS A 396 -0.25 -13.17 10.00
C HIS A 396 0.36 -11.98 9.26
N HIS A 397 0.79 -12.15 8.00
CA HIS A 397 1.54 -11.15 7.23
C HIS A 397 0.68 -10.11 6.50
N HIS A 398 -0.65 -10.16 6.59
CA HIS A 398 -1.48 -9.21 5.86
C HIS A 398 -1.26 -7.80 6.35
N VAL A 399 -1.17 -6.89 5.40
CA VAL A 399 -0.61 -5.55 5.60
C VAL A 399 -1.45 -4.68 6.54
N ASP A 400 -2.76 -4.89 6.58
CA ASP A 400 -3.70 -4.29 7.54
C ASP A 400 -3.55 -4.78 8.98
N HIS A 401 -2.76 -5.82 9.24
CA HIS A 401 -2.53 -6.38 10.56
C HIS A 401 -1.10 -6.17 11.07
N VAL A 402 -0.18 -5.77 10.19
CA VAL A 402 1.25 -5.65 10.54
C VAL A 402 1.85 -4.28 10.27
N GLY A 403 1.16 -3.39 9.54
CA GLY A 403 1.74 -2.12 9.09
C GLY A 403 2.17 -1.17 10.21
N GLY A 404 1.63 -1.32 11.43
CA GLY A 404 2.01 -0.52 12.60
C GLY A 404 3.16 -1.07 13.44
N MET A 405 3.81 -2.15 13.01
CA MET A 405 4.78 -2.89 13.82
C MET A 405 5.99 -2.06 14.28
N ARG A 406 6.38 -1.01 13.53
CA ARG A 406 7.62 -0.28 13.80
C ARG A 406 7.54 0.57 15.06
N GLN A 407 6.36 1.11 15.38
CA GLN A 407 6.14 1.79 16.66
C GLN A 407 6.35 0.88 17.87
N TYR A 408 5.91 -0.37 17.81
CA TYR A 408 6.12 -1.35 18.89
C TYR A 408 7.58 -1.77 19.01
N ILE A 409 8.27 -1.97 17.89
CA ILE A 409 9.72 -2.28 17.88
C ILE A 409 10.51 -1.15 18.54
N ALA A 410 10.15 0.11 18.25
CA ALA A 410 10.78 1.28 18.88
C ALA A 410 10.45 1.42 20.38
N GLU A 411 9.38 0.81 20.88
CA GLU A 411 9.11 0.65 22.33
C GLU A 411 9.87 -0.55 22.94
N GLY A 412 10.67 -1.28 22.13
CA GLY A 412 11.54 -2.37 22.57
C GLY A 412 10.95 -3.78 22.36
N ALA A 413 9.86 -3.92 21.62
CA ALA A 413 9.21 -5.21 21.41
C ALA A 413 10.01 -6.11 20.45
N THR A 414 10.21 -7.37 20.85
CA THR A 414 10.63 -8.45 19.93
C THR A 414 9.42 -8.92 19.13
N VAL A 415 9.55 -9.00 17.81
CA VAL A 415 8.48 -9.46 16.93
C VAL A 415 8.43 -10.99 16.92
N VAL A 416 7.24 -11.56 17.09
CA VAL A 416 6.96 -12.99 17.05
C VAL A 416 6.02 -13.27 15.89
N ILE A 417 6.40 -14.18 14.99
CA ILE A 417 5.66 -14.50 13.76
C ILE A 417 5.56 -16.01 13.57
N GLY A 418 4.60 -16.47 12.79
CA GLY A 418 4.53 -17.86 12.36
C GLY A 418 5.58 -18.21 11.30
N LYS A 419 5.82 -19.53 11.16
CA LYS A 419 6.78 -20.13 10.23
C LYS A 419 6.54 -19.72 8.77
N GLY A 420 7.63 -19.53 8.04
CA GLY A 420 7.66 -19.21 6.62
C GLY A 420 7.80 -17.71 6.33
N ASN A 421 7.69 -16.87 7.36
CA ASN A 421 7.66 -15.42 7.22
C ASN A 421 8.95 -14.74 7.73
N GLY A 422 9.90 -15.46 8.35
CA GLY A 422 11.06 -14.86 9.03
C GLY A 422 12.04 -14.12 8.13
N GLU A 423 12.35 -14.64 6.96
CA GLU A 423 13.22 -13.92 6.01
C GLU A 423 12.55 -12.64 5.50
N TYR A 424 11.26 -12.72 5.17
CA TYR A 424 10.46 -11.59 4.72
C TYR A 424 10.46 -10.45 5.75
N PHE A 425 10.09 -10.75 7.01
CA PHE A 425 10.04 -9.72 8.06
C PHE A 425 11.42 -9.10 8.33
N ARG A 426 12.50 -9.89 8.39
CA ARG A 426 13.86 -9.34 8.57
C ARG A 426 14.25 -8.42 7.41
N LYS A 427 13.88 -8.75 6.18
CA LYS A 427 14.14 -7.93 5.00
C LYS A 427 13.38 -6.60 5.05
N VAL A 428 12.07 -6.62 5.28
CA VAL A 428 11.26 -5.39 5.27
C VAL A 428 11.55 -4.49 6.47
N LEU A 429 11.83 -5.06 7.65
CA LEU A 429 12.18 -4.30 8.84
C LEU A 429 13.53 -3.59 8.73
N ALA A 430 14.43 -4.07 7.86
CA ALA A 430 15.72 -3.43 7.58
C ALA A 430 15.64 -2.25 6.60
N ARG A 431 14.47 -2.03 5.96
CA ARG A 431 14.32 -0.97 4.96
C ARG A 431 14.19 0.42 5.60
N PRO A 432 14.65 1.48 4.92
CA PRO A 432 14.45 2.86 5.37
C PRO A 432 12.98 3.25 5.52
N GLN A 433 12.74 4.29 6.32
CA GLN A 433 11.41 4.86 6.62
C GLN A 433 11.45 6.39 6.57
N THR A 434 12.27 6.95 5.68
CA THR A 434 12.47 8.41 5.59
C THR A 434 11.24 9.13 5.04
N LEU A 435 10.33 8.41 4.37
CA LEU A 435 9.08 8.92 3.83
C LEU A 435 7.88 8.70 4.76
N ASN A 436 8.07 8.01 5.90
CA ASN A 436 7.02 7.74 6.87
C ASN A 436 6.79 8.97 7.78
N TRP A 437 5.66 9.67 7.62
CA TRP A 437 5.32 10.82 8.49
C TRP A 437 4.94 10.42 9.93
N ASN A 438 4.68 9.14 10.16
CA ASN A 438 4.44 8.54 11.47
C ASN A 438 5.62 7.67 11.92
N ALA A 439 6.82 7.88 11.37
CA ALA A 439 8.00 7.11 11.76
C ALA A 439 8.24 7.17 13.28
N PRO A 440 8.75 6.09 13.88
CA PRO A 440 9.26 6.16 15.24
C PRO A 440 10.27 7.30 15.41
N ALA A 441 10.24 7.95 16.57
CA ALA A 441 11.16 9.05 16.88
C ALA A 441 12.63 8.60 16.75
N ALA A 442 13.46 9.42 16.13
CA ALA A 442 14.85 9.07 15.78
C ALA A 442 15.77 8.80 16.99
N ASP A 443 15.36 9.22 18.19
CA ASP A 443 16.05 8.97 19.46
C ASP A 443 15.72 7.61 20.07
N LYS A 444 14.68 6.91 19.59
CA LYS A 444 14.36 5.56 20.04
C LYS A 444 15.25 4.52 19.35
N PRO A 445 15.76 3.51 20.09
CA PRO A 445 16.52 2.44 19.48
C PRO A 445 15.59 1.60 18.58
N TYR A 446 15.82 1.64 17.27
CA TYR A 446 15.15 0.76 16.33
C TYR A 446 16.06 -0.43 16.02
N LYS A 447 15.82 -1.54 16.71
CA LYS A 447 16.63 -2.77 16.60
C LYS A 447 15.69 -3.98 16.45
N PRO A 448 15.18 -4.24 15.23
CA PRO A 448 14.19 -5.28 15.02
C PRO A 448 14.78 -6.66 15.33
N GLU A 449 14.11 -7.38 16.23
CA GLU A 449 14.38 -8.79 16.54
C GLU A 449 13.16 -9.61 16.15
N VAL A 450 13.38 -10.76 15.49
CA VAL A 450 12.32 -11.61 14.96
C VAL A 450 12.48 -13.03 15.48
N ILE A 451 11.48 -13.52 16.20
CA ILE A 451 11.28 -14.92 16.58
C ILE A 451 10.32 -15.54 15.59
N GLU A 452 10.75 -16.62 14.94
CA GLU A 452 9.92 -17.41 14.04
C GLU A 452 9.45 -18.68 14.77
N VAL A 453 8.13 -18.85 14.82
CA VAL A 453 7.47 -19.92 15.58
C VAL A 453 7.11 -21.05 14.62
N GLU A 454 7.61 -22.26 14.89
CA GLU A 454 7.28 -23.41 14.04
C GLU A 454 5.84 -23.90 14.26
N ASP A 455 5.53 -24.36 15.48
CA ASP A 455 4.21 -24.91 15.82
C ASP A 455 3.54 -24.11 16.95
N LYS A 456 4.30 -23.80 18.00
CA LYS A 456 3.79 -23.21 19.24
C LYS A 456 4.83 -22.32 19.89
N TRP A 457 4.39 -21.19 20.42
CA TRP A 457 5.17 -20.31 21.29
C TRP A 457 4.40 -20.04 22.58
N THR A 458 5.02 -20.32 23.72
CA THR A 458 4.41 -20.13 25.05
C THR A 458 5.29 -19.25 25.89
N VAL A 459 4.65 -18.32 26.60
CA VAL A 459 5.29 -17.49 27.61
C VAL A 459 4.56 -17.69 28.93
N THR A 460 5.34 -17.93 29.98
CA THR A 460 4.88 -18.04 31.36
C THR A 460 5.64 -17.03 32.21
N GLU A 461 4.92 -16.25 33.00
CA GLU A 461 5.47 -15.27 33.94
C GLU A 461 4.64 -15.31 35.23
N GLY A 462 5.24 -15.81 36.31
CA GLY A 462 4.50 -16.11 37.54
C GLY A 462 3.37 -17.12 37.31
N ASP A 463 2.13 -16.70 37.58
CA ASP A 463 0.90 -17.47 37.37
C ASP A 463 0.21 -17.18 36.03
N ARG A 464 0.80 -16.32 35.19
CA ARG A 464 0.25 -15.92 33.90
C ARG A 464 0.89 -16.72 32.79
N GLU A 465 0.05 -17.33 31.96
CA GLU A 465 0.46 -18.09 30.78
C GLU A 465 -0.34 -17.62 29.56
N VAL A 466 0.35 -17.49 28.43
CA VAL A 466 -0.28 -17.38 27.11
C VAL A 466 0.48 -18.25 26.13
N SER A 467 -0.26 -18.87 25.21
CA SER A 467 0.29 -19.64 24.10
C SER A 467 -0.24 -19.13 22.78
N PHE A 468 0.63 -19.07 21.76
CA PHE A 468 0.29 -18.83 20.38
C PHE A 468 0.62 -20.07 19.55
N TYR A 469 -0.26 -20.43 18.64
CA TYR A 469 -0.19 -21.66 17.86
C TYR A 469 -0.26 -21.32 16.39
N VAL A 470 0.68 -21.84 15.59
CA VAL A 470 0.57 -21.82 14.13
C VAL A 470 -0.47 -22.86 13.72
N ILE A 471 -1.45 -22.47 12.89
CA ILE A 471 -2.57 -23.33 12.52
C ILE A 471 -2.77 -23.45 11.01
N ASP A 472 -3.27 -24.60 10.60
CA ASP A 472 -3.75 -24.81 9.23
C ASP A 472 -5.06 -24.01 9.02
N ASN A 473 -5.12 -23.22 7.96
CA ASN A 473 -6.26 -22.36 7.65
C ASN A 473 -6.25 -21.98 6.16
N PRO A 474 -7.36 -21.49 5.59
CA PRO A 474 -7.43 -21.12 4.18
C PRO A 474 -7.03 -19.66 3.88
N HIS A 475 -6.70 -18.85 4.89
CA HIS A 475 -6.50 -17.40 4.78
C HIS A 475 -5.04 -17.02 4.54
N ALA A 476 -4.13 -17.46 5.41
CA ALA A 476 -2.72 -17.09 5.35
C ALA A 476 -1.77 -18.16 5.88
N ALA A 477 -0.63 -18.32 5.21
CA ALA A 477 0.48 -19.16 5.65
C ALA A 477 1.16 -18.56 6.88
N GLY A 478 1.36 -19.39 7.91
CA GLY A 478 1.94 -18.95 9.18
C GLY A 478 0.95 -18.21 10.09
N GLN A 479 -0.36 -18.28 9.83
CA GLN A 479 -1.40 -17.77 10.72
C GLN A 479 -1.24 -18.32 12.14
N MET A 480 -1.34 -17.44 13.13
CA MET A 480 -1.35 -17.80 14.54
C MET A 480 -2.67 -17.45 15.24
N ILE A 481 -3.09 -18.33 16.16
CA ILE A 481 -4.13 -18.03 17.15
C ILE A 481 -3.54 -18.06 18.56
N GLY A 482 -4.07 -17.22 19.45
CA GLY A 482 -3.66 -17.16 20.86
C GLY A 482 -4.62 -17.91 21.79
N TYR A 483 -4.14 -18.32 22.96
CA TYR A 483 -4.96 -18.87 24.03
C TYR A 483 -4.42 -18.46 25.40
N VAL A 484 -5.29 -17.90 26.23
CA VAL A 484 -5.02 -17.51 27.62
C VAL A 484 -5.79 -18.47 28.54
N PRO A 485 -5.13 -19.49 29.13
CA PRO A 485 -5.82 -20.56 29.85
C PRO A 485 -6.60 -20.10 31.08
N SER A 486 -6.04 -19.16 31.85
CA SER A 486 -6.66 -18.64 33.08
C SER A 486 -8.00 -17.93 32.81
N ALA A 487 -8.13 -17.31 31.63
CA ALA A 487 -9.34 -16.65 31.16
C ALA A 487 -10.23 -17.56 30.30
N ARG A 488 -9.73 -18.72 29.86
CA ARG A 488 -10.35 -19.54 28.81
C ARG A 488 -10.72 -18.71 27.58
N LEU A 489 -9.82 -17.80 27.20
CA LEU A 489 -10.00 -16.86 26.10
C LEU A 489 -9.11 -17.25 24.93
N GLY A 490 -9.70 -17.48 23.76
CA GLY A 490 -8.96 -17.58 22.50
C GLY A 490 -8.75 -16.19 21.87
N LEU A 491 -7.70 -16.05 21.08
CA LEU A 491 -7.40 -14.82 20.33
C LEU A 491 -7.27 -15.16 18.84
N VAL A 492 -7.95 -14.40 17.97
CA VAL A 492 -8.04 -14.70 16.53
C VAL A 492 -8.19 -13.43 15.71
N THR A 493 -7.61 -13.41 14.51
CA THR A 493 -7.70 -12.30 13.56
C THR A 493 -8.05 -12.84 12.17
N ASP A 494 -8.93 -12.13 11.45
CA ASP A 494 -9.48 -12.41 10.10
C ASP A 494 -10.25 -13.71 9.89
N ILE A 495 -9.71 -14.85 10.32
CA ILE A 495 -10.34 -16.15 10.11
C ILE A 495 -11.62 -16.33 10.94
N TRP A 496 -11.82 -15.45 11.94
CA TRP A 496 -13.08 -15.19 12.58
C TRP A 496 -13.03 -13.77 13.17
N ASN A 497 -14.05 -12.96 12.90
CA ASN A 497 -14.26 -11.67 13.56
C ASN A 497 -15.24 -11.87 14.72
N PRO A 498 -14.77 -12.02 15.98
CA PRO A 498 -15.65 -12.39 17.08
C PRO A 498 -16.59 -11.24 17.45
N GLY A 499 -17.82 -11.58 17.84
CA GLY A 499 -18.82 -10.59 18.22
C GLY A 499 -20.13 -11.23 18.65
N PRO A 500 -21.13 -10.41 19.03
CA PRO A 500 -22.42 -10.91 19.50
C PRO A 500 -23.23 -11.60 18.39
N VAL A 501 -22.96 -11.25 17.13
CA VAL A 501 -23.59 -11.87 15.96
C VAL A 501 -22.60 -12.83 15.33
N LEU A 502 -22.98 -14.10 15.21
CA LEU A 502 -22.17 -15.08 14.52
C LEU A 502 -22.23 -14.87 13.01
N PRO A 503 -21.10 -15.03 12.30
CA PRO A 503 -21.11 -15.08 10.85
C PRO A 503 -21.81 -16.36 10.37
N ALA A 504 -22.17 -16.40 9.09
CA ALA A 504 -22.52 -17.65 8.44
C ALA A 504 -21.31 -18.61 8.44
N TYR A 505 -21.58 -19.91 8.36
CA TYR A 505 -20.54 -20.93 8.20
C TYR A 505 -19.64 -20.57 7.00
N ASN A 506 -18.33 -20.68 7.20
CA ASN A 506 -17.33 -20.54 6.16
C ASN A 506 -16.06 -21.33 6.55
N PRO A 507 -15.17 -21.65 5.59
CA PRO A 507 -13.94 -22.41 5.85
C PRO A 507 -12.99 -21.74 6.86
N ASN A 508 -12.98 -20.40 6.93
CA ASN A 508 -12.15 -19.68 7.89
C ASN A 508 -12.61 -19.96 9.34
N LEU A 509 -13.90 -19.81 9.64
CA LEU A 509 -14.45 -20.12 10.96
C LEU A 509 -14.27 -21.61 11.32
N ALA A 510 -14.48 -22.51 10.35
CA ALA A 510 -14.29 -23.93 10.55
C ALA A 510 -12.85 -24.25 10.99
N SER A 511 -11.85 -23.60 10.36
CA SER A 511 -10.44 -23.80 10.70
C SER A 511 -10.11 -23.44 12.16
N VAL A 512 -10.75 -22.40 12.73
CA VAL A 512 -10.60 -22.05 14.15
C VAL A 512 -11.13 -23.16 15.05
N VAL A 513 -12.32 -23.69 14.76
CA VAL A 513 -12.95 -24.76 15.55
C VAL A 513 -12.10 -26.04 15.48
N HIS A 514 -11.67 -26.43 14.28
CA HIS A 514 -10.81 -27.60 14.10
C HIS A 514 -9.47 -27.44 14.82
N ALA A 515 -8.87 -26.24 14.79
CA ALA A 515 -7.64 -25.95 15.51
C ALA A 515 -7.83 -26.09 17.03
N VAL A 516 -8.90 -25.54 17.59
CA VAL A 516 -9.21 -25.68 19.02
C VAL A 516 -9.33 -27.14 19.43
N GLU A 517 -10.03 -27.96 18.65
CA GLU A 517 -10.21 -29.39 18.90
C GLU A 517 -8.90 -30.18 18.77
N LYS A 518 -8.15 -29.95 17.70
CA LYS A 518 -6.84 -30.58 17.44
C LYS A 518 -5.83 -30.27 18.55
N LEU A 519 -5.82 -29.04 19.04
CA LEU A 519 -4.92 -28.57 20.10
C LEU A 519 -5.40 -28.95 21.51
N GLY A 520 -6.65 -29.37 21.67
CA GLY A 520 -7.25 -29.72 22.95
C GLY A 520 -7.42 -28.53 23.91
N ILE A 521 -7.35 -27.29 23.42
CA ILE A 521 -7.60 -26.09 24.22
C ILE A 521 -9.09 -25.91 24.50
N GLN A 522 -9.45 -25.14 25.53
CA GLN A 522 -10.82 -25.10 26.06
C GLN A 522 -11.40 -23.67 26.18
N PRO A 523 -11.34 -22.84 25.11
CA PRO A 523 -11.89 -21.50 25.13
C PRO A 523 -13.41 -21.52 25.35
N THR A 524 -13.92 -20.52 26.05
CA THR A 524 -15.37 -20.23 26.11
C THR A 524 -15.73 -19.03 25.24
N LYS A 525 -14.76 -18.14 25.00
CA LYS A 525 -14.91 -16.95 24.16
C LYS A 525 -13.67 -16.74 23.31
N PHE A 526 -13.82 -15.93 22.27
CA PHE A 526 -12.72 -15.33 21.51
C PHE A 526 -12.85 -13.81 21.44
N GLY A 527 -11.71 -13.13 21.35
CA GLY A 527 -11.57 -11.75 20.89
C GLY A 527 -10.40 -11.65 19.92
N GLY A 528 -10.05 -10.44 19.44
CA GLY A 528 -8.87 -10.31 18.57
C GLY A 528 -8.87 -9.12 17.63
N GLY A 529 -8.16 -9.25 16.50
CA GLY A 529 -7.80 -8.15 15.59
C GLY A 529 -8.98 -7.44 14.93
N HIS A 530 -10.18 -8.01 15.00
CA HIS A 530 -11.44 -7.38 14.60
C HIS A 530 -12.57 -7.70 15.57
N GLY A 531 -13.63 -6.89 15.50
CA GLY A 531 -14.85 -7.14 16.22
C GLY A 531 -14.72 -6.84 17.72
N THR A 532 -15.29 -7.72 18.54
CA THR A 532 -15.36 -7.63 20.00
C THR A 532 -15.24 -9.04 20.61
N LEU A 533 -15.98 -9.38 21.68
CA LEU A 533 -16.05 -10.72 22.22
C LEU A 533 -17.12 -11.58 21.52
N GLY A 534 -16.72 -12.76 21.05
CA GLY A 534 -17.61 -13.78 20.50
C GLY A 534 -17.70 -15.04 21.36
N ASP A 535 -18.84 -15.72 21.31
CA ASP A 535 -19.09 -16.98 22.03
C ASP A 535 -18.58 -18.18 21.22
N TYR A 536 -17.58 -18.89 21.76
CA TYR A 536 -16.98 -20.04 21.07
C TYR A 536 -17.94 -21.23 21.01
N VAL A 537 -18.75 -21.45 22.05
CA VAL A 537 -19.64 -22.61 22.10
C VAL A 537 -20.69 -22.52 21.00
N GLN A 538 -21.24 -21.33 20.77
CA GLN A 538 -22.19 -21.12 19.69
C GLN A 538 -21.51 -21.22 18.31
N ALA A 539 -20.29 -20.69 18.15
CA ALA A 539 -19.52 -20.81 16.91
C ALA A 539 -19.19 -22.28 16.57
N ALA A 540 -18.72 -23.05 17.54
CA ALA A 540 -18.44 -24.48 17.37
C ALA A 540 -19.71 -25.27 17.03
N ALA A 541 -20.82 -24.99 17.72
CA ALA A 541 -22.11 -25.62 17.43
C ALA A 541 -22.58 -25.35 15.98
N LEU A 542 -22.38 -24.13 15.47
CA LEU A 542 -22.66 -23.79 14.08
C LEU A 542 -21.83 -24.64 13.11
N VAL A 543 -20.52 -24.72 13.30
CA VAL A 543 -19.62 -25.51 12.45
C VAL A 543 -20.01 -26.99 12.47
N HIS A 544 -20.17 -27.57 13.66
CA HIS A 544 -20.57 -28.98 13.81
C HIS A 544 -21.93 -29.29 13.17
N ALA A 545 -22.89 -28.37 13.23
CA ALA A 545 -24.21 -28.57 12.64
C ALA A 545 -24.18 -28.61 11.10
N VAL A 546 -23.21 -27.94 10.49
CA VAL A 546 -23.00 -27.92 9.03
C VAL A 546 -22.19 -29.13 8.58
N GLU A 547 -21.09 -29.47 9.28
CA GLU A 547 -20.17 -30.54 8.87
C GLU A 547 -20.62 -31.97 9.24
N LYS A 548 -21.58 -32.12 10.17
CA LYS A 548 -22.21 -33.43 10.46
C LYS A 548 -23.26 -33.85 9.42
N LYS A 549 -23.59 -32.98 8.46
CA LYS A 549 -24.44 -33.28 7.30
C LYS A 549 -23.57 -33.68 6.12
#